data_AF-A0A1Y1MPW6-F1
#
_entry.id   AF-A0A1Y1MPW6-F1
#
_cell.length_a   1.000
_cell.length_b   1.000
_cell.length_c   1.000
_cell.angle_alpha   90.00
_cell.angle_beta   90.00
_cell.angle_gamma   90.00
#
_symmetry.space_group_name_H-M   'P 1'
#
loop_
_entity.id
_entity.type
_entity.pdbx_description
1 polymer ?
#
loop_
_entity_poly.entity_id
_entity_poly.type
_entity_poly.pdbx_seq_one_letter_code
_entity_poly.pdbx_strand_id
1 'polypeptide(L)'
;DVQCFDQFNSKGSLNGHCGSDGQGKLLKCSPEHVRCGSLQCQGGNRYPLVKGLDESYSRTIISIKGVEYECKATSGILDKSDLPPLGLVRDGTPCGENLICLNQTCTSIFPHIDQAKCPSNQNNLECSGHGYCTNSNKCYCEPGWSGPDCSIQVELTPPLPTSPPQTPKSVGNLQEIMRKKET
;
A
#
# COMPACT_ATOMS: atom_id res chain seq x y z
N ASP A 1 9.13 17.95 3.90
CA ASP A 1 8.83 18.92 4.97
C ASP A 1 7.46 19.55 4.76
N VAL A 2 6.81 20.05 5.82
CA VAL A 2 5.46 20.65 5.77
C VAL A 2 5.40 21.96 4.98
N GLN A 3 6.50 22.71 4.93
CA GLN A 3 6.46 24.04 4.32
C GLN A 3 6.15 24.00 2.82
N CYS A 4 6.58 22.96 2.11
CA CYS A 4 6.17 22.79 0.70
C CYS A 4 4.65 22.59 0.59
N PHE A 5 4.06 21.78 1.46
CA PHE A 5 2.60 21.57 1.49
C PHE A 5 1.89 22.90 1.76
N ASP A 6 2.26 23.61 2.82
CA ASP A 6 1.63 24.89 3.19
C ASP A 6 1.74 25.94 2.08
N GLN A 7 2.92 26.03 1.43
CA GLN A 7 3.19 27.06 0.43
C GLN A 7 2.49 26.84 -0.90
N PHE A 8 2.29 25.58 -1.29
CA PHE A 8 1.74 25.26 -2.61
C PHE A 8 0.29 24.82 -2.53
N ASN A 9 -0.09 23.94 -1.59
CA ASN A 9 -1.43 23.37 -1.55
C ASN A 9 -2.50 24.38 -1.13
N SER A 10 -2.14 25.41 -0.36
CA SER A 10 -3.04 26.53 -0.07
C SER A 10 -3.30 27.46 -1.27
N LYS A 11 -2.57 27.31 -2.37
CA LYS A 11 -2.75 28.16 -3.58
C LYS A 11 -3.82 27.66 -4.52
N GLY A 12 -4.11 26.35 -4.55
CA GLY A 12 -5.10 25.78 -5.47
C GLY A 12 -4.71 26.00 -6.92
N SER A 13 -3.50 25.56 -7.27
CA SER A 13 -2.87 25.73 -8.58
C SER A 13 -2.25 24.41 -9.04
N LEU A 14 -1.71 24.36 -10.26
CA LEU A 14 -1.06 23.15 -10.77
C LEU A 14 0.09 22.67 -9.85
N ASN A 15 0.79 23.59 -9.18
CA ASN A 15 1.89 23.24 -8.28
C ASN A 15 1.42 22.73 -6.91
N GLY A 16 0.12 22.83 -6.60
CA GLY A 16 -0.44 22.39 -5.31
C GLY A 16 -1.92 22.74 -5.15
N HIS A 17 -2.74 21.72 -4.85
CA HIS A 17 -4.19 21.83 -4.72
C HIS A 17 -4.78 20.68 -3.88
N CYS A 18 -6.03 20.80 -3.44
CA CYS A 18 -6.81 19.73 -2.78
C CYS A 18 -7.83 19.13 -3.76
N GLY A 19 -7.34 18.60 -4.88
CA GLY A 19 -8.19 18.10 -5.96
C GLY A 19 -8.78 19.22 -6.83
N SER A 20 -9.85 18.90 -7.55
CA SER A 20 -10.56 19.80 -8.45
C SER A 20 -12.06 19.69 -8.22
N ASP A 21 -12.81 20.74 -8.52
CA ASP A 21 -14.28 20.64 -8.57
C ASP A 21 -14.75 19.91 -9.85
N GLY A 22 -16.07 19.70 -9.97
CA GLY A 22 -16.67 19.02 -11.12
C GLY A 22 -16.51 19.76 -12.46
N GLN A 23 -15.97 20.98 -12.46
CA GLN A 23 -15.66 21.78 -13.66
C GLN A 23 -14.14 21.81 -13.95
N GLY A 24 -13.34 21.07 -13.18
CA GLY A 24 -11.89 20.99 -13.35
C GLY A 24 -11.12 22.15 -12.71
N LYS A 25 -11.77 23.04 -11.96
CA LYS A 25 -11.08 24.11 -11.23
C LYS A 25 -10.36 23.52 -10.02
N LEU A 26 -9.07 23.80 -9.92
CA LEU A 26 -8.23 23.34 -8.81
C LEU A 26 -8.62 24.02 -7.50
N LEU A 27 -8.75 23.21 -6.45
CA LEU A 27 -9.23 23.66 -5.14
C LEU A 27 -8.06 24.04 -4.24
N LYS A 28 -8.21 25.13 -3.50
CA LYS A 28 -7.27 25.52 -2.44
C LYS A 28 -7.50 24.63 -1.23
N CYS A 29 -6.42 24.14 -0.62
CA CYS A 29 -6.52 23.46 0.68
C CYS A 29 -6.70 24.47 1.82
N SER A 30 -7.57 24.14 2.78
CA SER A 30 -7.53 24.76 4.09
C SER A 30 -6.30 24.29 4.89
N PRO A 31 -5.81 25.07 5.87
CA PRO A 31 -4.59 24.76 6.63
C PRO A 31 -4.56 23.35 7.23
N GLU A 32 -5.69 22.85 7.70
CA GLU A 32 -5.85 21.52 8.27
C GLU A 32 -5.74 20.38 7.25
N HIS A 33 -5.86 20.67 5.95
CA HIS A 33 -5.90 19.66 4.88
C HIS A 33 -4.74 19.78 3.90
N VAL A 34 -3.82 20.74 4.09
CA VAL A 34 -2.65 20.95 3.22
C VAL A 34 -1.82 19.69 3.02
N ARG A 35 -1.73 18.80 4.01
CA ARG A 35 -0.99 17.54 3.94
C ARG A 35 -1.68 16.44 3.13
N CYS A 36 -2.95 16.63 2.75
CA CYS A 36 -3.74 15.68 1.98
C CYS A 36 -4.00 16.13 0.54
N GLY A 37 -3.52 17.31 0.14
CA GLY A 37 -3.59 17.81 -1.22
C GLY A 37 -2.54 17.18 -2.15
N SER A 38 -1.95 17.99 -3.04
CA SER A 38 -0.87 17.55 -3.91
C SER A 38 0.35 17.07 -3.11
N LEU A 39 0.92 15.97 -3.52
CA LEU A 39 2.13 15.41 -2.94
C LEU A 39 3.32 16.32 -3.22
N GLN A 40 4.03 16.70 -2.16
CA GLN A 40 5.22 17.54 -2.22
C GLN A 40 6.44 16.75 -1.78
N CYS A 41 7.47 16.72 -2.62
CA CYS A 41 8.72 15.98 -2.41
C CYS A 41 9.91 16.95 -2.26
N GLN A 42 10.94 16.50 -1.55
CA GLN A 42 12.24 17.18 -1.45
C GLN A 42 13.35 16.16 -1.69
N GLY A 43 14.51 16.60 -2.21
CA GLY A 43 15.63 15.71 -2.49
C GLY A 43 15.35 14.72 -3.63
N GLY A 44 16.04 13.58 -3.63
CA GLY A 44 15.92 12.57 -4.69
C GLY A 44 16.42 13.05 -6.06
N ASN A 45 15.88 12.46 -7.13
CA ASN A 45 16.28 12.80 -8.50
C ASN A 45 15.85 14.20 -8.91
N ARG A 46 16.55 14.78 -9.91
CA ARG A 46 16.22 16.09 -10.47
C ARG A 46 14.93 16.07 -11.30
N TYR A 47 14.59 14.93 -11.89
CA TYR A 47 13.42 14.73 -12.74
C TYR A 47 12.69 13.43 -12.33
N PRO A 48 11.37 13.33 -12.59
CA PRO A 48 10.64 12.08 -12.39
C PRO A 48 11.24 10.91 -13.17
N LEU A 49 11.16 9.71 -12.63
CA LEU A 49 11.63 8.49 -13.30
C LEU A 49 10.65 7.98 -14.36
N VAL A 50 9.37 8.33 -14.23
CA VAL A 50 8.32 7.90 -15.14
C VAL A 50 8.35 8.81 -16.38
N LYS A 51 8.64 8.22 -17.54
CA LYS A 51 8.66 8.96 -18.82
C LYS A 51 7.33 9.65 -19.09
N GLY A 52 7.37 10.94 -19.39
CA GLY A 52 6.18 11.76 -19.70
C GLY A 52 5.61 12.52 -18.51
N LEU A 53 6.12 12.29 -17.29
CA LEU A 53 5.82 13.17 -16.15
C LEU A 53 6.65 14.45 -16.15
N ASP A 54 7.65 14.52 -17.02
CA ASP A 54 8.57 15.63 -17.20
C ASP A 54 7.81 16.91 -17.58
N GLU A 55 6.75 16.77 -18.39
CA GLU A 55 5.88 17.86 -18.86
C GLU A 55 4.93 18.36 -17.76
N SER A 56 4.67 17.52 -16.76
CA SER A 56 3.73 17.76 -15.67
C SER A 56 4.43 17.88 -14.32
N TYR A 57 5.74 18.16 -14.33
CA TYR A 57 6.61 18.26 -13.18
C TYR A 57 6.95 19.71 -12.85
N SER A 58 6.87 20.06 -11.57
CA SER A 58 7.30 21.35 -11.04
C SER A 58 8.46 21.15 -10.05
N ARG A 59 9.48 22.01 -10.17
CA ARG A 59 10.58 22.12 -9.21
C ARG A 59 10.75 23.59 -8.85
N THR A 60 10.53 23.91 -7.58
CA THR A 60 10.65 25.28 -7.08
C THR A 60 11.57 25.30 -5.86
N ILE A 61 12.43 26.32 -5.78
CA ILE A 61 13.21 26.60 -4.57
C ILE A 61 12.55 27.79 -3.89
N ILE A 62 12.18 27.61 -2.62
CA ILE A 62 11.58 28.66 -1.80
C ILE A 62 12.48 28.92 -0.59
N SER A 63 12.46 30.15 -0.08
CA SER A 63 13.18 30.51 1.14
C SER A 63 12.20 30.96 2.22
N ILE A 64 12.26 30.32 3.39
CA ILE A 64 11.42 30.65 4.55
C ILE A 64 12.33 30.90 5.73
N LYS A 65 12.30 32.14 6.23
CA LYS A 65 13.14 32.58 7.36
C LYS A 65 14.63 32.28 7.13
N GLY A 66 15.11 32.41 5.90
CA GLY A 66 16.51 32.17 5.52
C GLY A 66 16.88 30.70 5.29
N VAL A 67 15.93 29.76 5.44
CA VAL A 67 16.15 28.34 5.11
C VAL A 67 15.55 28.05 3.73
N GLU A 68 16.34 27.44 2.86
CA GLU A 68 15.90 27.05 1.53
C GLU A 68 15.24 25.66 1.54
N TYR A 69 14.14 25.54 0.81
CA TYR A 69 13.41 24.29 0.61
C TYR A 69 13.25 24.04 -0.89
N GLU A 70 13.70 22.87 -1.35
CA GLU A 70 13.49 22.41 -2.72
C GLU A 70 12.18 21.62 -2.79
N CYS A 71 11.11 22.24 -3.29
CA CYS A 71 9.79 21.62 -3.41
C CYS A 71 9.58 21.08 -4.83
N LYS A 72 9.20 19.81 -4.92
CA LYS A 72 8.94 19.09 -6.16
C LYS A 72 7.54 18.51 -6.13
N ALA A 73 6.76 18.73 -7.19
CA ALA A 73 5.45 18.13 -7.34
C ALA A 73 5.22 17.72 -8.79
N THR A 74 4.41 16.68 -8.99
CA THR A 74 3.93 16.26 -10.31
C THR A 74 2.43 16.50 -10.35
N SER A 75 1.92 17.13 -11.40
CA SER A 75 0.53 17.54 -11.53
C SER A 75 -0.04 17.01 -12.83
N GLY A 76 -0.73 15.87 -12.80
CA GLY A 76 -1.34 15.38 -14.03
C GLY A 76 -1.99 14.01 -13.88
N ILE A 77 -3.04 13.81 -14.67
CA ILE A 77 -3.54 12.48 -15.00
C ILE A 77 -2.64 12.03 -16.14
N LEU A 78 -1.90 10.94 -15.94
CA LEU A 78 -1.36 10.26 -17.10
C LEU A 78 -2.56 9.75 -17.89
N ASP A 79 -2.69 10.13 -19.16
CA ASP A 79 -3.69 9.58 -20.10
C ASP A 79 -3.50 8.06 -20.36
N LYS A 80 -2.67 7.39 -19.55
CA LYS A 80 -2.55 5.95 -19.47
C LYS A 80 -3.39 5.45 -18.30
N SER A 81 -4.49 4.80 -18.65
CA SER A 81 -5.56 4.22 -17.83
C SER A 81 -5.15 3.42 -16.58
N ASP A 82 -3.86 3.09 -16.43
CA ASP A 82 -3.39 2.10 -15.45
C ASP A 82 -2.61 2.73 -14.29
N LEU A 83 -2.40 4.05 -14.29
CA LEU A 83 -1.70 4.75 -13.20
C LEU A 83 -2.71 5.52 -12.34
N PRO A 84 -2.73 5.30 -11.00
CA PRO A 84 -3.55 6.10 -10.08
C PRO A 84 -3.30 7.58 -10.30
N PRO A 85 -4.26 8.50 -9.97
CA PRO A 85 -4.06 9.94 -10.11
C PRO A 85 -2.73 10.36 -9.48
N LEU A 86 -1.72 10.56 -10.32
CA LEU A 86 -0.36 10.78 -9.84
C LEU A 86 -0.28 12.20 -9.32
N GLY A 87 0.31 12.35 -8.14
CA GLY A 87 0.59 13.67 -7.57
C GLY A 87 -0.38 14.16 -6.50
N LEU A 88 -1.42 13.40 -6.13
CA LEU A 88 -2.17 13.62 -4.89
C LEU A 88 -1.69 12.68 -3.78
N VAL A 89 -1.79 13.12 -2.53
CA VAL A 89 -1.58 12.26 -1.37
C VAL A 89 -2.69 11.21 -1.32
N ARG A 90 -2.30 9.96 -1.13
CA ARG A 90 -3.21 8.81 -1.16
C ARG A 90 -4.07 8.74 0.10
N ASP A 91 -5.27 8.22 -0.06
CA ASP A 91 -6.15 7.91 1.06
C ASP A 91 -5.49 6.90 2.03
N GLY A 92 -5.75 7.07 3.32
CA GLY A 92 -5.11 6.33 4.41
C GLY A 92 -3.74 6.87 4.83
N THR A 93 -3.15 7.82 4.09
CA THR A 93 -1.85 8.40 4.46
C THR A 93 -1.98 9.19 5.77
N PRO A 94 -1.10 8.99 6.77
CA PRO A 94 -1.12 9.77 8.00
C PRO A 94 -0.87 11.26 7.72
N CYS A 95 -1.74 12.12 8.23
CA CYS A 95 -1.61 13.58 8.09
C CYS A 95 -1.48 14.30 9.45
N GLY A 96 -1.58 13.56 10.55
CA GLY A 96 -1.42 14.04 11.91
C GLY A 96 -1.56 12.88 12.91
N GLU A 97 -1.53 13.19 14.20
CA GLU A 97 -1.73 12.20 15.25
C GLU A 97 -3.18 11.70 15.23
N ASN A 98 -3.38 10.39 15.04
CA ASN A 98 -4.70 9.77 14.86
C ASN A 98 -5.51 10.35 13.68
N LEU A 99 -4.85 10.94 12.68
CA LEU A 99 -5.50 11.51 11.49
C LEU A 99 -4.95 10.89 10.20
N ILE A 100 -5.84 10.66 9.25
CA ILE A 100 -5.54 10.14 7.91
C ILE A 100 -6.16 11.01 6.82
N CYS A 101 -5.55 10.97 5.64
CA CYS A 101 -6.11 11.57 4.44
C CYS A 101 -7.24 10.69 3.90
N LEU A 102 -8.40 11.27 3.63
CA LEU A 102 -9.51 10.65 2.91
C LEU A 102 -10.14 11.72 2.02
N ASN A 103 -10.27 11.46 0.72
CA ASN A 103 -10.81 12.42 -0.25
C ASN A 103 -10.18 13.82 -0.09
N GLN A 104 -8.84 13.87 -0.06
CA GLN A 104 -8.03 15.09 0.09
C GLN A 104 -8.31 15.90 1.38
N THR A 105 -8.93 15.27 2.38
CA THR A 105 -9.27 15.86 3.67
C THR A 105 -8.53 15.11 4.77
N CYS A 106 -7.91 15.84 5.71
CA CYS A 106 -7.28 15.23 6.89
C CYS A 106 -8.33 15.04 7.98
N THR A 107 -8.69 13.79 8.27
CA THR A 107 -9.79 13.43 9.17
C THR A 107 -9.36 12.37 10.18
N SER A 108 -10.19 12.16 11.20
CA SER A 108 -9.98 11.16 12.25
C SER A 108 -9.91 9.75 11.68
N ILE A 109 -8.95 8.96 12.16
CA ILE A 109 -8.81 7.54 11.81
C ILE A 109 -9.87 6.66 12.49
N PHE A 110 -10.45 7.09 13.62
CA PHE A 110 -11.33 6.27 14.47
C PHE A 110 -12.56 5.69 13.77
N PRO A 111 -13.28 6.40 12.86
CA PRO A 111 -14.40 5.82 12.12
C PRO A 111 -14.00 4.72 11.12
N HIS A 112 -12.71 4.62 10.80
CA HIS A 112 -12.16 3.72 9.77
C HIS A 112 -11.32 2.58 10.36
N ILE A 113 -11.11 2.57 11.67
CA ILE A 113 -10.55 1.43 12.38
C ILE A 113 -11.72 0.55 12.78
N ASP A 114 -11.87 -0.58 12.10
CA ASP A 114 -12.69 -1.65 12.63
C ASP A 114 -12.04 -2.11 13.94
N GLN A 115 -12.73 -1.90 15.07
CA GLN A 115 -12.29 -2.38 16.38
C GLN A 115 -12.49 -3.89 16.54
N ALA A 116 -12.69 -4.62 15.44
CA ALA A 116 -12.80 -6.07 15.46
C ALA A 116 -11.46 -6.65 15.92
N LYS A 117 -11.36 -6.92 17.21
CA LYS A 117 -10.20 -7.55 17.82
C LYS A 117 -10.10 -8.99 17.36
N CYS A 118 -8.89 -9.50 17.23
CA CYS A 118 -8.72 -10.92 17.04
C CYS A 118 -9.25 -11.70 18.27
N PRO A 119 -9.65 -12.97 18.08
CA PRO A 119 -10.00 -13.85 19.19
C PRO A 119 -8.91 -13.84 20.27
N SER A 120 -9.33 -13.78 21.53
CA SER A 120 -8.44 -13.66 22.68
C SER A 120 -8.83 -14.70 23.73
N ASN A 121 -7.87 -15.15 24.54
CA ASN A 121 -8.15 -16.07 25.65
C ASN A 121 -8.82 -15.34 26.83
N GLN A 122 -9.08 -16.07 27.93
CA GLN A 122 -9.71 -15.54 29.15
C GLN A 122 -8.92 -14.40 29.82
N ASN A 123 -7.62 -14.29 29.54
CA ASN A 123 -6.75 -13.21 30.05
C ASN A 123 -6.68 -12.02 29.09
N ASN A 124 -7.53 -11.97 28.06
CA ASN A 124 -7.56 -10.93 27.04
C ASN A 124 -6.24 -10.81 26.26
N LEU A 125 -5.52 -11.93 26.11
CA LEU A 125 -4.32 -12.01 25.30
C LEU A 125 -4.72 -12.36 23.86
N GLU A 126 -4.46 -11.43 22.94
CA GLU A 126 -4.80 -11.59 21.53
C GLU A 126 -4.08 -12.80 20.94
N CYS A 127 -4.84 -13.65 20.22
CA CYS A 127 -4.35 -14.92 19.69
C CYS A 127 -3.69 -15.80 20.76
N SER A 128 -4.17 -15.72 22.01
CA SER A 128 -3.64 -16.41 23.18
C SER A 128 -2.14 -16.22 23.41
N GLY A 129 -1.50 -15.24 22.76
CA GLY A 129 -0.05 -15.06 22.78
C GLY A 129 0.73 -16.09 21.95
N HIS A 130 0.06 -16.86 21.11
CA HIS A 130 0.61 -17.95 20.31
C HIS A 130 0.32 -17.78 18.81
N GLY A 131 0.21 -16.54 18.37
CA GLY A 131 -0.09 -16.21 16.98
C GLY A 131 -0.12 -14.72 16.72
N TYR A 132 -0.33 -14.39 15.46
CA TYR A 132 -0.39 -13.01 14.96
C TYR A 132 -1.79 -12.71 14.45
N CYS A 133 -2.35 -11.56 14.84
CA CYS A 133 -3.62 -11.10 14.33
C CYS A 133 -3.48 -10.65 12.88
N THR A 134 -4.30 -11.21 11.98
CA THR A 134 -4.33 -10.84 10.56
C THR A 134 -5.31 -9.70 10.31
N ASN A 135 -5.19 -9.02 9.16
CA ASN A 135 -6.12 -7.97 8.72
C ASN A 135 -7.57 -8.45 8.49
N SER A 136 -7.83 -9.76 8.60
CA SER A 136 -9.17 -10.36 8.54
C SER A 136 -9.73 -10.70 9.93
N ASN A 137 -9.08 -10.20 10.99
CA ASN A 137 -9.39 -10.44 12.40
C ASN A 137 -9.39 -11.93 12.76
N LYS A 138 -8.46 -12.68 12.13
CA LYS A 138 -8.19 -14.09 12.38
C LYS A 138 -6.78 -14.25 12.91
N CYS A 139 -6.61 -15.18 13.84
CA CYS A 139 -5.29 -15.53 14.33
C CYS A 139 -4.57 -16.47 13.39
N TYR A 140 -3.33 -16.13 13.06
CA TYR A 140 -2.38 -17.04 12.43
C TYR A 140 -1.49 -17.63 13.52
N CYS A 141 -1.68 -18.91 13.84
CA CYS A 141 -1.03 -19.57 14.97
C CYS A 141 0.42 -19.97 14.66
N GLU A 142 1.27 -19.86 15.69
CA GLU A 142 2.63 -20.36 15.65
C GLU A 142 2.66 -21.90 15.62
N PRO A 143 3.76 -22.52 15.12
CA PRO A 143 3.88 -23.98 15.11
C PRO A 143 3.67 -24.58 16.50
N GLY A 144 2.82 -25.61 16.58
CA GLY A 144 2.43 -26.25 17.84
C GLY A 144 1.16 -25.66 18.47
N TRP A 145 0.54 -24.66 17.82
CA TRP A 145 -0.71 -24.05 18.27
C TRP A 145 -1.78 -24.04 17.17
N SER A 146 -3.05 -24.12 17.58
CA SER A 146 -4.21 -24.16 16.70
C SER A 146 -5.46 -23.63 17.40
N GLY A 147 -6.59 -23.61 16.68
CA GLY A 147 -7.86 -23.04 17.12
C GLY A 147 -8.04 -21.58 16.69
N PRO A 148 -9.25 -21.03 16.88
CA PRO A 148 -9.59 -19.67 16.42
C PRO A 148 -8.79 -18.57 17.14
N ASP A 149 -8.36 -18.82 18.39
CA ASP A 149 -7.58 -17.93 19.23
C ASP A 149 -6.18 -18.48 19.55
N CYS A 150 -5.72 -19.53 18.86
CA CYS A 150 -4.44 -20.21 19.12
C CYS A 150 -4.26 -20.75 20.56
N SER A 151 -5.34 -21.09 21.25
CA SER A 151 -5.28 -21.65 22.61
C SER A 151 -5.01 -23.17 22.65
N ILE A 152 -5.09 -23.86 21.51
CA ILE A 152 -5.01 -25.33 21.45
C ILE A 152 -3.59 -25.75 21.11
N GLN A 153 -2.88 -26.43 22.02
CA GLN A 153 -1.60 -27.06 21.70
C GLN A 153 -1.81 -28.28 20.80
N VAL A 154 -1.03 -28.37 19.73
CA VAL A 154 -0.99 -29.53 18.83
C VAL A 154 0.41 -30.13 18.84
N GLU A 155 0.50 -31.45 18.93
CA GLU A 155 1.79 -32.13 18.76
C GLU A 155 2.28 -31.92 17.33
N LEU A 156 3.44 -31.27 17.20
CA LEU A 156 4.17 -31.20 15.94
C LEU A 156 4.72 -32.59 15.65
N THR A 157 3.93 -33.43 15.00
CA THR A 157 4.47 -34.66 14.40
C THR A 157 5.43 -34.24 13.29
N PRO A 158 6.69 -34.72 13.30
CA PRO A 158 7.57 -34.54 12.15
C PRO A 158 6.84 -35.03 10.90
N PRO A 159 6.98 -34.34 9.75
CA PRO A 159 6.51 -34.92 8.50
C PRO A 159 7.14 -36.31 8.40
N LEU A 160 6.29 -37.33 8.22
CA LEU A 160 6.73 -38.70 7.98
C LEU A 160 7.85 -38.64 6.92
N PRO A 161 8.99 -39.33 7.09
CA PRO A 161 10.02 -39.34 6.06
C PRO A 161 9.36 -39.69 4.73
N THR A 162 9.37 -38.73 3.81
CA THR A 162 8.87 -38.96 2.45
C THR A 162 9.69 -40.10 1.90
N SER A 163 9.03 -41.23 1.63
CA SER A 163 9.67 -42.32 0.91
C SER A 163 10.22 -41.73 -0.41
N PRO A 164 11.43 -42.12 -0.83
CA PRO A 164 11.99 -41.64 -2.08
C PRO A 164 10.97 -41.85 -3.20
N PRO A 165 10.80 -40.88 -4.12
CA PRO A 165 9.92 -41.05 -5.26
C PRO A 165 10.28 -42.37 -5.97
N GLN A 166 9.33 -43.29 -6.02
CA GLN A 166 9.49 -44.52 -6.79
C GLN A 166 9.74 -44.10 -8.24
N THR A 167 10.94 -44.38 -8.73
CA THR A 167 11.30 -44.27 -10.14
C THR A 167 10.22 -44.99 -10.96
N PRO A 168 9.60 -44.33 -11.95
CA PRO A 168 8.62 -44.99 -12.80
C PRO A 168 9.27 -46.20 -13.48
N LYS A 169 8.64 -47.37 -13.30
CA LYS A 169 9.01 -48.61 -13.97
C LYS A 169 9.09 -48.35 -15.47
N SER A 170 10.18 -48.82 -16.08
CA SER A 170 10.42 -48.83 -17.52
C SER A 170 9.15 -49.20 -18.28
N VAL A 171 8.66 -48.27 -19.08
CA VAL A 171 7.65 -48.54 -20.10
C VAL A 171 8.32 -49.45 -21.13
N GLY A 172 7.67 -50.59 -21.39
CA GLY A 172 8.10 -51.56 -22.37
C GLY A 172 8.26 -50.96 -23.77
N ASN A 173 9.35 -51.39 -24.40
CA ASN A 173 9.71 -51.39 -25.81
C ASN A 173 8.87 -50.54 -26.79
N LEU A 174 9.49 -49.46 -27.30
CA LEU A 174 8.91 -48.47 -28.23
C LEU A 174 8.74 -48.99 -29.68
N GLN A 175 8.90 -50.29 -29.94
CA GLN A 175 8.86 -50.86 -31.29
C GLN A 175 7.48 -51.41 -31.70
N GLU A 176 6.51 -51.55 -30.80
CA GLU A 176 5.20 -52.15 -31.15
C GLU A 176 4.11 -51.13 -31.53
N ILE A 177 4.32 -49.83 -31.27
CA ILE A 177 3.29 -48.79 -31.49
C ILE A 177 3.27 -48.27 -32.94
N MET A 178 4.34 -48.46 -33.72
CA MET A 178 4.45 -47.89 -35.08
C MET A 178 3.88 -48.77 -36.21
N ARG A 179 3.25 -49.91 -35.93
CA ARG A 179 2.78 -50.85 -36.99
C ARG A 179 1.26 -50.94 -37.19
N LYS A 180 0.46 -50.02 -36.63
CA LYS A 180 -1.01 -50.01 -36.79
C LYS A 180 -1.57 -48.68 -37.34
N LYS A 181 -0.84 -48.01 -38.23
CA LYS A 181 -1.35 -46.82 -38.92
C LYS A 181 -1.08 -46.82 -40.43
N GLU A 182 -1.38 -47.94 -41.07
CA GLU A 182 -1.65 -47.98 -42.52
C GLU A 182 -2.80 -48.96 -42.79
N THR A 183 -4.02 -48.43 -42.80
CA THR A 183 -5.12 -48.88 -43.68
C THR A 183 -6.19 -47.80 -43.71
#